data_AF-A0A440CRK0-F1
#
_entry.id   AF-A0A440CRK0-F1
#
_cell.length_a   1.000
_cell.length_b   1.000
_cell.length_c   1.000
_cell.angle_alpha   90.00
_cell.angle_beta   90.00
_cell.angle_gamma   90.00
#
_symmetry.space_group_name_H-M   'P 1'
#
loop_
_entity.id
_entity.type
_entity.pdbx_description
1 polymer ?
#
loop_
_entity_poly.entity_id
_entity_poly.type
_entity_poly.pdbx_seq_one_letter_code
_entity_poly.pdbx_strand_id
1 'polypeptide(L)'
;MSSIDWHAAPPMTDDQRRKALADMELIACGEELDLPWRRVRVLLDHRLAVVQHPVLTAGSRTSLGLTDHGLQFMDTVGARQTSCA
;
A
#
# COMPACT_ATOMS: atom_id res chain seq x y z
N MET A 1 -15.82 -17.95 -20.56
CA MET A 1 -14.89 -16.97 -21.15
C MET A 1 -14.40 -16.09 -20.01
N SER A 2 -13.13 -16.24 -19.63
CA SER A 2 -12.53 -15.45 -18.55
C SER A 2 -12.37 -14.02 -19.02
N SER A 3 -13.03 -13.06 -18.38
CA SER A 3 -12.80 -11.64 -18.61
C SER A 3 -11.35 -11.35 -18.19
N ILE A 4 -10.48 -11.06 -19.16
CA ILE A 4 -9.15 -10.51 -18.87
C ILE A 4 -9.40 -9.13 -18.29
N ASP A 5 -9.17 -8.99 -16.98
CA ASP A 5 -9.21 -7.70 -16.33
C ASP A 5 -7.95 -6.93 -16.73
N TRP A 6 -8.06 -6.17 -17.82
CA TRP A 6 -6.99 -5.31 -18.35
C TRP A 6 -6.53 -4.25 -17.35
N HIS A 7 -7.24 -4.07 -16.24
CA HIS A 7 -6.91 -3.13 -15.17
C HIS A 7 -6.22 -3.80 -13.97
N ALA A 8 -6.06 -5.13 -13.97
CA ALA A 8 -5.37 -5.81 -12.88
C ALA A 8 -3.86 -5.53 -12.93
N ALA A 9 -3.31 -5.02 -11.82
CA ALA A 9 -1.88 -4.84 -11.69
C ALA A 9 -1.15 -6.19 -11.82
N PRO A 10 -0.01 -6.24 -12.55
CA PRO A 10 0.79 -7.46 -12.63
C PRO A 10 1.25 -7.88 -11.23
N PRO A 11 1.44 -9.18 -10.95
CA PRO A 11 1.86 -9.65 -9.63
C PRO A 11 3.13 -8.93 -9.14
N MET A 12 3.17 -8.57 -7.85
CA MET A 12 4.35 -7.95 -7.26
C MET A 12 5.55 -8.91 -7.28
N THR A 13 6.72 -8.39 -7.65
CA THR A 13 8.00 -9.03 -7.37
C THR A 13 8.29 -9.03 -5.85
N ASP A 14 9.18 -9.90 -5.39
CA ASP A 14 9.55 -9.94 -3.96
C ASP A 14 10.21 -8.64 -3.48
N ASP A 15 10.92 -7.94 -4.35
CA ASP A 15 11.48 -6.63 -4.05
C ASP A 15 10.38 -5.58 -3.86
N GLN A 16 9.37 -5.58 -4.74
CA GLN A 16 8.20 -4.72 -4.61
C GLN A 16 7.41 -5.06 -3.35
N ARG A 17 7.26 -6.34 -3.01
CA ARG A 17 6.58 -6.80 -1.80
C ARG A 17 7.24 -6.26 -0.52
N ARG A 18 8.57 -6.36 -0.42
CA ARG A 18 9.33 -5.82 0.73
C ARG A 18 9.25 -4.29 0.81
N LYS A 19 9.39 -3.60 -0.32
CA LYS A 19 9.26 -2.15 -0.38
C LYS A 19 7.86 -1.70 -0.01
N ALA A 20 6.83 -2.39 -0.50
CA ALA A 20 5.44 -2.10 -0.17
C ALA A 20 5.17 -2.29 1.32
N LEU A 21 5.69 -3.35 1.94
CA LEU A 21 5.55 -3.53 3.39
C LEU A 21 6.15 -2.35 4.17
N ALA A 22 7.39 -1.96 3.85
CA ALA A 22 8.03 -0.82 4.51
C ALA A 22 7.27 0.50 4.28
N ASP A 23 6.68 0.70 3.09
CA ASP A 23 5.85 1.87 2.82
C ASP A 23 4.54 1.86 3.61
N MET A 24 3.94 0.68 3.78
CA MET A 24 2.72 0.51 4.56
C MET A 24 2.96 0.73 6.06
N GLU A 25 4.13 0.37 6.56
CA GLU A 25 4.55 0.71 7.93
C GLU A 25 4.67 2.24 8.11
N LEU A 26 5.25 2.95 7.14
CA LEU A 26 5.31 4.42 7.18
C LEU A 26 3.90 5.05 7.20
N ILE A 27 2.97 4.52 6.39
CA ILE A 27 1.57 4.97 6.40
C ILE A 27 0.90 4.70 7.75
N ALA A 28 1.12 3.52 8.34
CA ALA A 28 0.56 3.18 9.64
C ALA A 28 1.07 4.10 10.76
N CYS A 29 2.31 4.60 10.65
CA CYS A 29 2.91 5.57 11.57
C CYS A 29 2.56 7.04 11.27
N GLY A 30 1.92 7.34 10.14
CA GLY A 30 1.66 8.72 9.69
C GLY A 30 2.92 9.44 9.16
N GLU A 31 3.92 8.67 8.71
CA GLU A 31 5.21 9.15 8.19
C GLU A 31 5.29 9.05 6.66
N GLU A 32 4.15 9.01 5.97
CA GLU A 32 4.07 8.76 4.52
C GLU A 32 4.42 9.97 3.64
N LEU A 33 4.63 11.15 4.24
CA LEU A 33 4.72 12.43 3.54
C LEU A 33 5.80 12.48 2.46
N ASP A 34 6.92 11.81 2.68
CA ASP A 34 8.06 11.80 1.76
C ASP A 34 8.09 10.57 0.84
N LEU A 35 7.01 9.76 0.83
CA LEU A 35 6.92 8.62 -0.07
C LEU A 35 6.95 9.08 -1.54
N PRO A 36 7.92 8.60 -2.35
CA PRO A 36 7.95 8.91 -3.76
C PRO A 36 6.66 8.44 -4.43
N TRP A 37 6.08 9.26 -5.31
CA TRP A 37 4.84 8.94 -6.03
C TRP A 37 4.88 7.59 -6.75
N ARG A 38 6.06 7.17 -7.24
CA ARG A 38 6.24 5.85 -7.86
C ARG A 38 5.95 4.69 -6.89
N ARG A 39 6.30 4.83 -5.61
CA ARG A 39 6.01 3.84 -4.55
C ARG A 39 4.54 3.88 -4.14
N VAL A 40 3.99 5.09 -3.99
CA VAL A 40 2.55 5.29 -3.72
C VAL A 40 1.71 4.62 -4.79
N ARG A 41 2.05 4.80 -6.07
CA ARG A 41 1.31 4.19 -7.19
C ARG A 41 1.28 2.67 -7.10
N VAL A 42 2.36 2.02 -6.69
CA VAL A 42 2.38 0.56 -6.47
C VAL A 42 1.37 0.16 -5.39
N LEU A 43 1.29 0.90 -4.28
CA LEU A 43 0.30 0.59 -3.24
C LEU A 43 -1.14 0.78 -3.74
N LEU A 44 -1.40 1.81 -4.54
CA LEU A 44 -2.73 2.08 -5.10
C LEU A 44 -3.13 1.03 -6.16
N ASP A 45 -2.23 0.70 -7.10
CA ASP A 45 -2.45 -0.29 -8.16
C ASP A 45 -2.80 -1.67 -7.57
N HIS A 46 -2.20 -2.00 -6.41
CA HIS A 46 -2.44 -3.25 -5.69
C HIS A 46 -3.50 -3.14 -4.59
N ARG A 47 -4.22 -2.01 -4.50
CA ARG A 47 -5.28 -1.76 -3.51
C ARG A 47 -4.82 -1.97 -2.07
N LEU A 48 -3.55 -1.71 -1.76
CA LEU A 48 -2.97 -1.83 -0.42
C LEU A 48 -3.17 -0.55 0.40
N ALA A 49 -3.25 0.59 -0.29
CA ALA A 49 -3.54 1.88 0.31
C ALA A 49 -4.60 2.63 -0.51
N VAL A 50 -5.18 3.66 0.09
CA VAL A 50 -6.14 4.57 -0.53
C VAL A 50 -5.77 6.02 -0.20
N VAL A 51 -6.01 6.91 -1.16
CA VAL A 51 -5.88 8.35 -0.94
C VAL A 51 -7.07 8.83 -0.12
N GLN A 52 -6.79 9.31 1.08
CA GLN A 52 -7.76 9.95 1.94
C GLN A 52 -7.81 11.44 1.63
N HIS A 53 -9.02 11.97 1.55
CA HIS A 53 -9.27 13.40 1.38
C HIS A 53 -9.88 13.91 2.68
N PRO A 54 -9.06 14.40 3.63
CA PRO A 54 -9.61 14.99 4.84
C PRO A 54 -10.42 16.22 4.42
N VAL A 55 -11.58 16.39 5.06
CA VAL A 55 -12.59 17.42 4.76
C VAL A 55 -11.93 18.74 4.38
N LEU A 56 -12.31 19.27 3.21
CA LEU A 56 -11.73 20.43 2.52
C LEU A 56 -11.75 21.71 3.37
N THR A 57 -10.85 21.81 4.34
CA THR A 57 -10.46 23.07 4.95
C THR A 57 -9.17 23.52 4.28
N ALA A 58 -9.01 24.82 4.08
CA ALA A 58 -7.79 25.37 3.50
C ALA A 58 -6.58 24.94 4.34
N GLY A 59 -5.68 24.13 3.76
CA GLY A 59 -4.54 23.51 4.45
C GLY A 59 -4.65 21.99 4.66
N SER A 60 -5.75 21.35 4.27
CA SER A 60 -5.88 19.89 4.31
C SER A 60 -4.85 19.22 3.38
N ARG A 61 -3.94 18.44 3.97
CA ARG A 61 -2.94 17.66 3.24
C ARG A 61 -3.59 16.32 2.87
N THR A 62 -3.45 15.93 1.61
CA THR A 62 -3.78 14.57 1.17
C THR A 62 -3.02 13.56 2.03
N SER A 63 -3.73 12.64 2.69
CA SER A 63 -3.13 11.56 3.47
C SER A 63 -3.35 10.21 2.78
N LEU A 64 -2.59 9.20 3.20
CA LEU A 64 -2.80 7.83 2.77
C LEU A 64 -3.37 7.01 3.94
N GLY A 65 -4.34 6.15 3.63
CA GLY A 65 -4.84 5.15 4.56
C GLY A 65 -4.59 3.74 4.04
N LEU A 66 -4.38 2.77 4.93
CA LEU A 66 -4.35 1.37 4.55
C LEU A 66 -5.76 0.86 4.29
N THR A 67 -5.90 -0.02 3.29
CA THR A 67 -7.16 -0.73 3.04
C THR A 67 -7.23 -2.01 3.87
N ASP A 68 -8.39 -2.64 3.97
CA ASP A 68 -8.53 -3.98 4.58
C ASP A 68 -7.61 -5.01 3.91
N HIS A 69 -7.47 -4.93 2.58
CA HIS A 69 -6.55 -5.77 1.81
C HIS A 69 -5.08 -5.48 2.17
N GLY A 70 -4.75 -4.21 2.40
CA GLY A 70 -3.44 -3.80 2.91
C GLY A 70 -3.14 -4.39 4.29
N LEU A 71 -4.08 -4.31 5.22
CA LEU A 71 -3.91 -4.87 6.57
C LEU A 71 -3.66 -6.39 6.52
N GLN A 72 -4.46 -7.13 5.75
CA GLN A 72 -4.25 -8.57 5.54
C GLN A 72 -2.90 -8.90 4.88
N PHE A 73 -2.45 -8.04 3.96
CA PHE A 73 -1.14 -8.18 3.33
C PHE A 73 0.00 -8.00 4.36
N MET A 74 -0.13 -7.06 5.30
CA MET A 74 0.85 -6.89 6.37
C MET A 74 0.92 -8.12 7.28
N ASP A 75 -0.22 -8.68 7.67
CA ASP A 75 -0.27 -9.87 8.53
C ASP A 75 0.39 -11.09 7.85
N THR A 76 0.11 -11.29 6.55
CA THR A 76 0.65 -12.44 5.80
C THR A 76 2.15 -12.33 5.53
N VAL A 77 2.67 -11.11 5.30
CA VAL A 77 4.11 -10.90 5.09
C VAL A 77 4.86 -10.85 6.42
N GLY A 78 4.28 -10.27 7.47
CA GLY A 78 4.81 -10.28 8.83
C GLY A 78 4.92 -11.69 9.40
N ALA A 79 3.90 -12.53 9.23
CA ALA A 79 3.93 -13.94 9.62
C ALA A 79 4.98 -14.77 8.84
N ARG A 80 5.31 -14.38 7.61
CA ARG A 80 6.40 -15.02 6.84
C ARG A 80 7.79 -14.63 7.32
N GLN A 81 7.98 -13.45 7.92
CA GLN A 81 9.27 -13.06 8.49
C GLN A 81 9.57 -13.79 9.81
N THR A 82 8.55 -14.08 10.63
CA THR A 82 8.73 -14.81 11.90
C THR A 82 8.92 -16.32 11.72
N SER A 83 8.54 -16.88 10.57
CA SER A 83 8.72 -18.31 10.25
C SER A 83 10.14 -18.68 9.78
N CYS A 84 11.05 -17.70 9.62
CA CYS A 84 12.44 -17.92 9.23
C CYS A 84 13.44 -17.65 10.37
N ALA A 85 12.98 -17.61 11.62
CA ALA A 85 13.83 -17.48 12.82
C ALA A 85 14.20 -18.84 13.41
#